data_AF-A0A0V8E8Y0-F1
#
_entry.id   AF-A0A0V8E8Y0-F1
#
_cell.length_a   1.000
_cell.length_b   1.000
_cell.length_c   1.000
_cell.angle_alpha   90.00
_cell.angle_beta   90.00
_cell.angle_gamma   90.00
#
_symmetry.space_group_name_H-M   'P 1'
#
loop_
_entity.id
_entity.type
_entity.pdbx_description
1 polymer ?
#
loop_
_entity_poly.entity_id
_entity_poly.type
_entity_poly.pdbx_seq_one_letter_code
_entity_poly.pdbx_strand_id
1 'polypeptide(L)' 'MPQSSNAGELILEWLELTGIRQDSLGSEYGQKKVQFHQMLHNKTPKHEASVLMSKIMSDKGITLDKLDELRELKGA' A
#
# COMPACT_ATOMS: atom_id res chain seq x y z
N MET A 1 17.17 -5.44 -11.80
CA MET A 1 17.00 -5.58 -10.34
C MET A 1 15.59 -6.10 -10.08
N PRO A 2 15.34 -7.04 -9.17
CA PRO A 2 13.98 -7.50 -8.91
C PRO A 2 13.22 -6.43 -8.12
N GLN A 3 12.05 -6.03 -8.61
CA GLN A 3 11.15 -5.00 -8.05
C GLN A 3 10.40 -5.46 -6.78
N SER A 4 10.94 -6.45 -6.06
CA SER A 4 10.51 -6.81 -4.71
C SER A 4 11.29 -5.91 -3.73
N SER A 5 10.74 -4.93 -3.01
CA SER A 5 9.47 -4.95 -2.26
C SER A 5 8.99 -3.52 -1.93
N ASN A 6 8.89 -2.61 -2.91
CA ASN A 6 8.40 -1.24 -2.64
C ASN A 6 6.87 -1.14 -2.50
N ALA A 7 6.12 -2.21 -2.78
CA ALA A 7 4.66 -2.20 -2.74
C ALA A 7 4.10 -1.76 -1.37
N GLY A 8 4.73 -2.20 -0.28
CA GLY A 8 4.35 -1.80 1.08
C GLY A 8 4.52 -0.30 1.30
N GLU A 9 5.64 0.27 0.86
CA GLU A 9 5.94 1.70 0.96
C GLU A 9 4.96 2.55 0.13
N LEU A 10 4.67 2.12 -1.10
CA LEU A 10 3.72 2.81 -1.98
C LEU A 10 2.29 2.79 -1.42
N ILE A 11 1.87 1.68 -0.81
CA ILE A 11 0.57 1.59 -0.14
C ILE A 11 0.53 2.50 1.09
N LEU A 12 1.60 2.55 1.88
CA LEU A 12 1.69 3.42 3.06
C LEU A 12 1.62 4.90 2.67
N GLU A 13 2.35 5.28 1.63
CA GLU A 13 2.30 6.64 1.10
C GLU A 13 0.91 7.00 0.57
N TRP A 14 0.29 6.10 -0.20
CA TRP A 14 -1.07 6.29 -0.68
C TRP A 14 -2.07 6.53 0.46
N LEU A 15 -1.95 5.78 1.56
CA LEU A 15 -2.78 5.98 2.76
C LEU A 15 -2.56 7.38 3.38
N GLU A 16 -1.31 7.84 3.44
CA GLU A 16 -0.99 9.17 3.95
C GLU A 16 -1.54 10.31 3.06
N LEU A 17 -1.49 10.13 1.75
CA LEU A 17 -2.00 11.11 0.79
C LEU A 17 -3.53 11.16 0.75
N THR A 18 -4.19 10.01 0.86
CA THR A 18 -5.67 9.93 0.84
C THR A 18 -6.33 10.15 2.20
N GLY A 19 -5.58 10.06 3.30
CA GLY A 19 -6.12 10.11 4.66
C GLY A 19 -6.90 8.85 5.06
N ILE A 20 -6.88 7.80 4.22
CA ILE A 20 -7.54 6.53 4.53
C ILE A 20 -6.76 5.85 5.66
N ARG A 21 -7.49 5.33 6.65
CA ARG A 21 -6.85 4.61 7.75
C ARG A 21 -6.38 3.24 7.30
N GLN A 22 -5.15 2.89 7.66
CA GLN A 22 -4.54 1.60 7.35
C GLN A 22 -5.36 0.40 7.83
N ASP A 23 -6.03 0.51 8.99
CA ASP A 23 -6.88 -0.56 9.52
C ASP A 23 -8.16 -0.78 8.70
N SER A 24 -8.66 0.29 8.09
CA SER A 24 -9.86 0.29 7.26
C SER A 24 -9.53 -0.39 5.94
N LEU A 25 -8.40 -0.01 5.32
CA LEU A 25 -7.86 -0.72 4.15
C LEU A 25 -7.60 -2.20 4.47
N GLY A 26 -6.91 -2.53 5.56
CA GLY A 26 -6.63 -3.92 5.94
C GLY A 26 -7.91 -4.76 6.08
N SER A 27 -8.96 -4.18 6.66
CA SER A 27 -10.26 -4.85 6.84
C SER A 27 -10.96 -5.15 5.51
N GLU A 28 -10.84 -4.28 4.50
CA GLU A 28 -11.37 -4.52 3.14
C GLU A 28 -10.77 -5.78 2.49
N TYR A 29 -9.53 -6.11 2.85
CA TYR A 29 -8.81 -7.29 2.35
C TYR A 29 -8.77 -8.45 3.36
N GLY A 30 -9.64 -8.41 4.38
CA GLY A 30 -9.75 -9.47 5.39
C GLY A 30 -8.54 -9.61 6.31
N GLN A 31 -7.69 -8.60 6.39
CA GLN A 31 -6.48 -8.61 7.21
C GLN A 31 -6.74 -8.00 8.58
N LYS A 32 -6.25 -8.66 9.64
CA LYS A 32 -6.26 -8.07 10.98
C LYS A 32 -5.29 -6.89 11.02
N LYS A 33 -5.64 -5.82 11.76
CA LYS A 33 -4.84 -4.59 11.89
C LYS A 33 -3.34 -4.85 12.08
N VAL A 34 -2.96 -5.70 13.04
CA VAL A 34 -1.56 -6.01 13.34
C VAL A 34 -0.87 -6.75 12.20
N GLN A 35 -1.55 -7.71 11.58
CA GLN A 35 -1.01 -8.51 10.47
C GLN A 35 -0.81 -7.66 9.23
N PHE A 36 -1.79 -6.82 8.90
CA PHE A 36 -1.71 -5.88 7.79
C PHE A 36 -0.58 -4.87 7.98
N HIS A 37 -0.41 -4.37 9.21
CA HIS A 37 0.71 -3.51 9.56
C HIS A 37 2.05 -4.21 9.36
N GLN A 38 2.24 -5.39 9.94
CA GLN A 38 3.48 -6.15 9.75
C GLN A 38 3.75 -6.46 8.27
N MET A 39 2.71 -6.74 7.49
CA MET A 39 2.82 -6.99 6.06
C MET A 39 3.38 -5.78 5.29
N LEU A 40 2.80 -4.59 5.47
CA LEU A 40 3.22 -3.39 4.74
C LEU A 40 4.63 -2.92 5.10
N HIS A 41 5.09 -3.19 6.33
CA HIS A 41 6.43 -2.81 6.79
C HIS A 41 7.49 -3.92 6.58
N ASN A 42 7.11 -5.09 6.09
CA ASN A 42 8.05 -6.19 5.87
C ASN A 42 8.81 -6.00 4.55
N LYS A 43 10.13 -5.81 4.65
CA LYS A 43 11.03 -5.67 3.49
C LYS A 43 11.20 -6.98 2.70
N THR A 44 10.94 -8.13 3.32
CA THR A 44 10.99 -9.46 2.72
C THR A 44 9.65 -10.18 2.88
N PRO A 45 8.59 -9.69 2.20
CA PRO A 45 7.27 -10.29 2.29
C PRO A 45 7.28 -11.72 1.77
N LYS A 46 6.51 -12.60 2.42
CA LYS A 46 6.20 -13.92 1.87
C LYS A 46 5.43 -13.76 0.56
N HIS A 47 5.46 -14.77 -0.30
CA HIS A 47 4.77 -14.73 -1.59
C HIS A 47 3.30 -14.29 -1.49
N GLU A 48 2.54 -14.83 -0.52
CA GLU A 48 1.14 -14.46 -0.29
C GLU A 48 0.97 -12.97 0.03
N ALA A 49 1.86 -12.40 0.84
CA ALA A 49 1.86 -10.98 1.17
C ALA A 49 2.19 -10.12 -0.05
N SER A 50 3.17 -10.54 -0.88
CA SER A 50 3.49 -9.87 -2.13
C SER A 50 2.30 -9.86 -3.09
N VAL A 51 1.64 -11.01 -3.28
CA VAL A 51 0.45 -11.13 -4.13
C VAL A 51 -0.68 -10.23 -3.63
N LEU A 52 -0.91 -10.21 -2.32
CA LEU A 52 -1.94 -9.35 -1.74
C LEU A 52 -1.62 -7.86 -1.94
N MET A 53 -0.38 -7.43 -1.71
CA MET A 53 0.03 -6.04 -1.96
C MET A 53 -0.10 -5.66 -3.44
N SER A 54 0.29 -6.54 -4.37
CA SER A 54 0.08 -6.31 -5.80
C SER A 54 -1.40 -6.17 -6.15
N LYS A 55 -2.27 -6.99 -5.55
CA LYS A 55 -3.72 -6.87 -5.70
C LYS A 55 -4.22 -5.52 -5.18
N ILE A 56 -3.80 -5.11 -3.98
CA ILE A 56 -4.18 -3.81 -3.40
C ILE A 56 -3.78 -2.66 -4.33
N MET A 57 -2.55 -2.68 -4.84
CA MET A 57 -2.06 -1.66 -5.76
C MET A 57 -2.90 -1.60 -7.03
N SER A 58 -3.24 -2.74 -7.61
CA SER A 58 -4.10 -2.81 -8.80
C SER A 58 -5.51 -2.31 -8.51
N ASP A 59 -6.15 -2.79 -7.43
CA ASP A 59 -7.52 -2.48 -7.07
C ASP A 59 -7.71 -1.00 -6.70
N LYS A 60 -6.69 -0.38 -6.10
CA LYS A 60 -6.71 1.03 -5.69
C LYS A 60 -6.06 1.98 -6.70
N GLY A 61 -5.54 1.46 -7.83
CA GLY A 61 -4.86 2.25 -8.84
C GLY A 61 -3.60 2.96 -8.32
N ILE A 62 -2.86 2.31 -7.42
CA ILE A 62 -1.64 2.86 -6.82
C ILE A 62 -0.50 2.69 -7.82
N THR A 63 -0.20 3.77 -8.52
CA THR A 63 0.95 3.92 -9.43
C THR A 63 1.79 5.12 -9.00
N LEU A 64 3.03 5.21 -9.48
CA LEU A 64 3.89 6.37 -9.21
C LEU A 64 3.23 7.67 -9.70
N ASP A 65 2.75 7.68 -10.94
CA ASP A 65 2.04 8.83 -11.52
C ASP A 65 0.86 9.27 -10.66
N LYS A 66 0.08 8.31 -10.13
CA LYS A 66 -1.07 8.65 -9.30
C LYS A 66 -0.68 9.20 -7.94
N LEU A 67 0.42 8.73 -7.37
CA LEU A 67 0.97 9.28 -6.14
C LEU A 67 1.50 10.71 -6.37
N ASP A 68 2.15 10.96 -7.50
CA ASP A 68 2.59 12.31 -7.89
C ASP A 68 1.41 13.29 -8.00
N GLU A 69 0.33 12.91 -8.68
CA GLU A 69 -0.90 13.72 -8.73
C GLU A 69 -1.45 14.02 -7.32
N LEU A 70 -1.47 13.02 -6.44
CA LEU A 70 -1.96 13.19 -5.07
C LEU A 70 -1.05 14.10 -4.22
N ARG A 71 0.28 14.06 -4.44
CA ARG A 71 1.24 14.95 -3.77
C ARG A 71 1.01 16.40 -4.17
N GLU A 72 0.79 16.67 -5.46
CA GLU A 72 0.47 18.01 -5.96
C GLU A 72 -0.82 18.55 -5.34
N LEU A 73 -1.87 17.72 -5.27
CA LEU A 73 -3.16 18.09 -4.68
C LEU A 73 -3.10 18.40 -3.18
N LYS A 74 -2.22 17.72 -2.43
CA LYS A 74 -2.04 17.94 -0.99
C LYS A 74 -1.13 19.13 -0.68
N GLY A 75 -0.26 19.50 -1.61
CA GLY A 75 0.65 20.64 -1.49
C GLY A 75 0.05 21.99 -1.95
N ALA A 76 -1.11 21.97 -2.60
CA ALA A 76 -1.89 23.15 -3.02
C ALA A 76 -2.83 23.65 -1.91
#